data_AF-A0A0C1TT26-F1
#
_entry.id   AF-A0A0C1TT26-F1
#
_cell.length_a   1.000
_cell.length_b   1.000
_cell.length_c   1.000
_cell.angle_alpha   90.00
_cell.angle_beta   90.00
_cell.angle_gamma   90.00
#
_symmetry.space_group_name_H-M   'P 1'
#
loop_
_entity.id
_entity.type
_entity.pdbx_description
1 polymer ?
#
loop_
_entity_poly.entity_id
_entity_poly.type
_entity_poly.pdbx_seq_one_letter_code
_entity_poly.pdbx_strand_id
1 'polypeptide(L)'
;MNKTSPKFIVILLVFCLLCYGLLLQPFTDYLHKKPFVERLGYTPNADLLKAVVADQKESVAAALIFKVIVYYGTLVEKARGKIELPADYRAMSRTIHSGVKLDPYNMDGYYFAQAILAWDVGKIDVANALLDYGMKFRNWDFQLPYFAGFNCAYFQEDYANAAKYFQRAAELSGNDLFVSLTGRYLQESGQTNLAIDYLAAMAKEARNPDIRNSFQLRLEAFRQVLKVEQARDGFVAVNGRLPVSIDELLVTGFLVSLPQDPYGGTFFLEADGKIRTTSKFALKRTPTSSGE
;
A
#
# COMPACT_ATOMS: atom_id res chain seq x y z
N MET A 1 -11.03 40.26 -50.98
CA MET A 1 -11.51 39.01 -50.32
C MET A 1 -11.75 37.96 -51.40
N ASN A 2 -10.78 37.08 -51.65
CA ASN A 2 -10.93 36.01 -52.63
C ASN A 2 -11.94 34.99 -52.10
N LYS A 3 -13.14 34.93 -52.69
CA LYS A 3 -14.09 33.83 -52.48
C LYS A 3 -13.44 32.55 -53.02
N THR A 4 -12.87 31.74 -52.14
CA THR A 4 -12.50 30.36 -52.46
C THR A 4 -13.72 29.67 -53.05
N SER A 5 -13.62 29.23 -54.30
CA SER A 5 -14.74 28.62 -55.00
C SER A 5 -15.11 27.31 -54.29
N PRO A 6 -16.41 26.99 -54.13
CA PRO A 6 -16.84 25.76 -53.46
C PRO A 6 -16.28 24.50 -54.15
N LYS A 7 -15.99 24.58 -55.45
CA LYS A 7 -15.31 23.54 -56.23
C LYS A 7 -13.88 23.28 -55.75
N PHE A 8 -13.14 24.31 -55.33
CA PHE A 8 -11.78 24.16 -54.82
C PHE A 8 -11.76 23.43 -53.47
N ILE A 9 -12.72 23.73 -52.58
CA ILE A 9 -12.86 23.04 -51.27
C ILE A 9 -13.19 21.56 -51.48
N VAL A 10 -14.10 21.25 -52.41
CA VAL A 10 -14.45 19.86 -52.74
C VAL A 10 -13.26 19.11 -53.32
N ILE A 11 -12.49 19.71 -54.24
CA ILE A 11 -11.29 19.10 -54.80
C ILE A 11 -10.24 18.85 -53.71
N LEU A 12 -10.04 19.81 -52.79
CA LEU A 12 -9.12 19.65 -51.66
C LEU A 12 -9.54 18.51 -50.74
N LEU A 13 -10.84 18.39 -50.42
CA LEU A 13 -11.37 17.31 -49.58
C LEU A 13 -11.21 15.94 -50.24
N VAL A 14 -11.51 15.84 -51.54
CA VAL A 14 -11.32 14.60 -52.31
C VAL A 14 -9.84 14.23 -52.39
N PHE A 15 -8.95 15.21 -52.57
CA PHE A 15 -7.52 14.99 -52.56
C PHE A 15 -7.03 14.51 -51.18
N CYS A 16 -7.47 15.13 -50.09
CA CYS A 16 -7.15 14.66 -48.73
C CYS A 16 -7.66 13.25 -48.46
N LEU A 17 -8.86 12.89 -48.94
CA LEU A 17 -9.42 11.54 -48.83
C LEU A 17 -8.62 10.51 -49.62
N LEU A 18 -8.17 10.87 -50.83
CA LEU A 18 -7.28 10.04 -51.65
C LEU A 18 -5.91 9.84 -51.00
N CYS A 19 -5.30 10.91 -50.49
CA CYS A 19 -4.05 10.83 -49.74
C CYS A 19 -4.21 9.96 -48.48
N TYR A 20 -5.33 10.10 -47.76
CA TYR A 20 -5.64 9.28 -46.60
C TYR A 20 -5.78 7.80 -46.99
N GLY A 21 -6.52 7.49 -48.07
CA GLY A 21 -6.66 6.14 -48.60
C GLY A 21 -5.34 5.50 -49.01
N LEU A 22 -4.47 6.26 -49.69
CA LEU A 22 -3.14 5.80 -50.11
C LEU A 22 -2.18 5.58 -48.93
N LEU A 23 -2.37 6.30 -47.82
CA LEU A 23 -1.58 6.12 -46.60
C LEU A 23 -2.04 4.91 -45.77
N LEU A 24 -3.30 4.50 -45.86
CA LEU A 24 -3.85 3.41 -45.04
C LEU A 24 -3.16 2.07 -45.31
N GLN A 25 -2.90 1.72 -46.56
CA GLN A 25 -2.30 0.43 -46.91
C GLN A 25 -0.85 0.27 -46.40
N PRO A 26 0.10 1.18 -46.69
CA PRO A 26 1.45 1.09 -46.14
C PRO A 26 1.47 1.23 -44.60
N PHE A 27 0.53 1.99 -44.03
CA PHE A 27 0.40 2.11 -42.57
C PHE A 27 -0.09 0.80 -41.92
N THR A 28 -1.07 0.13 -42.53
CA THR A 28 -1.60 -1.16 -42.05
C THR A 28 -0.54 -2.26 -42.17
N ASP A 29 0.16 -2.31 -43.31
CA ASP A 29 1.27 -3.25 -43.53
C ASP A 29 2.42 -3.01 -42.54
N TYR A 30 2.74 -1.75 -42.26
CA TYR A 30 3.72 -1.39 -41.24
C TYR A 30 3.27 -1.84 -39.85
N LEU A 31 2.01 -1.59 -39.47
CA LEU A 31 1.47 -2.03 -38.18
C LEU A 31 1.48 -3.55 -38.03
N HIS A 32 1.18 -4.31 -39.09
CA HIS A 32 1.20 -5.78 -39.06
C HIS A 32 2.62 -6.36 -38.97
N LYS A 33 3.63 -5.69 -39.56
CA LYS A 33 5.01 -6.18 -39.62
C LYS A 33 5.93 -5.63 -38.51
N LYS A 34 5.47 -4.65 -37.74
CA LYS A 34 6.30 -4.02 -36.70
C LYS A 34 6.52 -4.98 -35.53
N PRO A 35 7.76 -5.40 -35.23
CA PRO A 35 8.05 -6.07 -33.97
C PRO A 35 7.72 -5.07 -32.86
N PHE A 36 6.63 -5.33 -32.13
CA PHE A 36 6.05 -4.39 -31.18
C PHE A 36 6.90 -4.34 -29.90
N VAL A 37 8.11 -3.79 -29.97
CA VAL A 37 8.83 -3.36 -28.76
C VAL A 37 8.22 -2.02 -28.39
N GLU A 38 7.10 -2.06 -27.66
CA GLU A 38 6.53 -0.85 -27.10
C GLU A 38 7.58 -0.18 -26.23
N ARG A 39 7.88 1.08 -26.55
CA ARG A 39 8.64 1.95 -25.67
C ARG A 39 7.63 2.97 -25.16
N LEU A 40 7.59 3.15 -23.84
CA LEU A 40 6.77 4.20 -23.21
C LEU A 40 7.06 5.59 -23.79
N GLY A 41 8.25 5.78 -24.33
CA GLY A 41 8.70 7.03 -24.92
C GLY A 41 9.00 8.08 -23.85
N TYR A 42 9.14 9.33 -24.28
CA TYR A 42 9.36 10.45 -23.37
C TYR A 42 8.02 11.06 -22.93
N THR A 43 7.79 11.13 -21.62
CA THR A 43 6.68 11.91 -21.04
C THR A 43 7.23 13.25 -20.58
N PRO A 44 6.70 14.40 -21.07
CA PRO A 44 7.11 15.71 -20.60
C PRO A 44 6.84 15.90 -19.10
N ASN A 45 7.51 16.89 -18.48
CA ASN A 45 7.28 17.23 -17.08
C ASN A 45 5.81 17.62 -16.85
N ALA A 46 5.25 17.21 -15.72
CA ALA A 46 3.89 17.52 -15.28
C ALA A 46 3.56 19.02 -15.35
N ASP A 47 4.48 19.90 -14.96
CA ASP A 47 4.20 21.35 -14.95
C ASP A 47 4.04 21.91 -16.36
N LEU A 48 4.83 21.41 -17.31
CA LEU A 48 4.70 21.75 -18.72
C LEU A 48 3.40 21.18 -19.30
N LEU A 49 3.06 19.94 -18.97
CA LEU A 49 1.80 19.32 -19.41
C LEU A 49 0.60 20.09 -18.87
N LYS A 50 0.61 20.51 -17.61
CA LYS A 50 -0.45 21.33 -17.01
C LYS A 50 -0.67 22.62 -17.80
N ALA A 51 0.41 23.29 -18.21
CA ALA A 51 0.34 24.54 -18.97
C ALA A 51 -0.22 24.35 -20.39
N VAL A 52 0.13 23.24 -21.06
CA VAL A 52 -0.27 22.99 -22.46
C VAL A 52 -1.68 22.41 -22.57
N VAL A 53 -2.07 21.55 -21.62
CA VAL A 53 -3.28 20.73 -21.72
C VAL A 53 -4.52 21.47 -21.17
N ALA A 54 -4.32 22.50 -20.33
CA ALA A 54 -5.39 23.31 -19.75
C ALA A 54 -6.53 22.45 -19.16
N ASP A 55 -7.74 22.57 -19.70
CA ASP A 55 -8.96 21.89 -19.22
C ASP A 55 -9.01 20.38 -19.52
N GLN A 56 -8.06 19.83 -20.30
CA GLN A 56 -8.05 18.41 -20.66
C GLN A 56 -7.11 17.57 -19.76
N LYS A 57 -6.70 18.11 -18.61
CA LYS A 57 -5.66 17.51 -17.76
C LYS A 57 -6.04 16.11 -17.25
N GLU A 58 -7.31 15.87 -16.94
CA GLU A 58 -7.85 14.58 -16.50
C GLU A 58 -7.80 13.55 -17.64
N SER A 59 -8.25 13.92 -18.83
CA SER A 59 -8.20 13.07 -20.03
C SER A 59 -6.76 12.67 -20.37
N VAL A 60 -5.83 13.63 -20.30
CA VAL A 60 -4.41 13.37 -20.55
C VAL A 60 -3.81 12.52 -19.43
N ALA A 61 -4.13 12.78 -18.16
CA ALA A 61 -3.70 11.96 -17.04
C ALA A 61 -4.14 10.50 -17.22
N ALA A 62 -5.43 10.27 -17.50
CA ALA A 62 -5.98 8.94 -17.75
C ALA A 62 -5.27 8.25 -18.92
N ALA A 63 -5.00 8.96 -20.02
CA ALA A 63 -4.26 8.40 -21.16
C ALA A 63 -2.82 8.01 -20.81
N LEU A 64 -2.13 8.81 -19.97
CA LEU A 64 -0.77 8.50 -19.50
C LEU A 64 -0.76 7.25 -18.62
N ILE A 65 -1.69 7.15 -17.65
CA ILE A 65 -1.79 5.99 -16.76
C ILE A 65 -2.16 4.74 -17.56
N PHE A 66 -3.17 4.84 -18.44
CA PHE A 66 -3.59 3.74 -19.29
C PHE A 66 -2.45 3.22 -20.17
N LYS A 67 -1.66 4.13 -20.76
CA LYS A 67 -0.48 3.76 -21.55
C LYS A 67 0.52 2.94 -20.75
N VAL A 68 0.77 3.30 -19.49
CA VAL A 68 1.68 2.56 -18.60
C VAL A 68 1.13 1.16 -18.28
N ILE A 69 -0.17 1.07 -17.98
CA ILE A 69 -0.82 -0.21 -17.66
C ILE A 69 -0.79 -1.15 -18.87
N VAL A 70 -1.13 -0.65 -20.07
CA VAL A 70 -1.08 -1.44 -21.31
C VAL A 70 0.35 -1.90 -21.59
N TYR A 71 1.33 -0.99 -21.51
CA TYR A 71 2.74 -1.33 -21.67
C TYR A 71 3.17 -2.47 -20.75
N TYR A 72 2.87 -2.36 -19.45
CA TYR A 72 3.20 -3.41 -18.49
C TYR A 72 2.47 -4.73 -18.80
N GLY A 73 1.20 -4.68 -19.20
CA GLY A 73 0.45 -5.85 -19.64
C GLY A 73 1.15 -6.59 -20.79
N THR A 74 1.68 -5.86 -21.78
CA THR A 74 2.45 -6.48 -22.88
C THR A 74 3.74 -7.13 -22.41
N LEU A 75 4.39 -6.58 -21.39
CA LEU A 75 5.59 -7.18 -20.80
C LEU A 75 5.25 -8.49 -20.09
N VAL A 76 4.18 -8.51 -19.31
CA VAL A 76 3.70 -9.71 -18.60
C VAL A 76 3.31 -10.82 -19.59
N GLU A 77 2.61 -10.47 -20.67
CA GLU A 77 2.23 -11.42 -21.71
C GLU A 77 3.46 -12.06 -22.38
N LYS A 78 4.45 -11.23 -22.74
CA LYS A 78 5.68 -11.72 -23.38
C LYS A 78 6.57 -12.53 -22.45
N ALA A 79 6.63 -12.17 -21.17
CA ALA A 79 7.32 -12.95 -20.16
C ALA A 79 6.71 -14.35 -20.03
N ARG A 80 5.37 -14.49 -20.09
CA ARG A 80 4.70 -15.81 -20.15
C ARG A 80 5.06 -16.59 -21.40
N GLY A 81 5.27 -15.90 -22.53
CA GLY A 81 5.78 -16.46 -23.78
C GLY A 81 7.28 -16.79 -23.77
N LYS A 82 7.97 -16.70 -22.62
CA LYS A 82 9.43 -16.88 -22.45
C LYS A 82 10.29 -15.88 -23.23
N ILE A 83 9.75 -14.70 -23.51
CA ILE A 83 10.50 -13.58 -24.07
C ILE A 83 10.74 -12.58 -22.95
N GLU A 84 11.97 -12.54 -22.41
CA GLU A 84 12.36 -11.58 -21.40
C GLU A 84 12.70 -10.23 -22.05
N LEU A 85 11.77 -9.26 -21.93
CA LEU A 85 12.05 -7.86 -22.23
C LEU A 85 12.26 -7.11 -20.91
N PRO A 86 13.38 -6.39 -20.74
CA PRO A 86 13.58 -5.57 -19.55
C PRO A 86 12.55 -4.44 -19.52
N ALA A 87 11.78 -4.38 -18.43
CA ALA A 87 10.78 -3.34 -18.23
C ALA A 87 11.45 -1.99 -17.93
N ASP A 88 10.98 -0.91 -18.56
CA ASP A 88 11.44 0.45 -18.24
C ASP A 88 10.67 1.02 -17.03
N TYR A 89 10.97 0.49 -15.84
CA TYR A 89 10.35 0.93 -14.59
C TYR A 89 10.55 2.42 -14.30
N ARG A 90 11.66 3.01 -14.77
CA ARG A 90 11.91 4.44 -14.61
C ARG A 90 11.00 5.28 -15.50
N ALA A 91 10.74 4.87 -16.73
CA ALA A 91 9.74 5.51 -17.57
C ALA A 91 8.34 5.34 -16.98
N MET A 92 7.95 4.12 -16.59
CA MET A 92 6.65 3.88 -15.94
C MET A 92 6.43 4.78 -14.74
N SER A 93 7.39 4.81 -13.81
CA SER A 93 7.34 5.67 -12.63
C SER A 93 7.17 7.14 -13.01
N ARG A 94 8.01 7.69 -13.91
CA ARG A 94 7.90 9.09 -14.34
C ARG A 94 6.56 9.41 -14.99
N THR A 95 6.07 8.54 -15.86
CA THR A 95 4.79 8.73 -16.56
C THR A 95 3.62 8.71 -15.56
N ILE A 96 3.63 7.79 -14.59
CA ILE A 96 2.62 7.74 -13.54
C ILE A 96 2.67 9.01 -12.68
N HIS A 97 3.87 9.44 -12.25
CA HIS A 97 4.02 10.68 -11.47
C HIS A 97 3.50 11.90 -12.23
N SER A 98 3.74 11.98 -13.54
CA SER A 98 3.16 13.04 -14.38
C SER A 98 1.63 12.93 -14.45
N GLY A 99 1.08 11.72 -14.61
CA GLY A 99 -0.36 11.46 -14.63
C GLY A 99 -1.04 11.89 -13.33
N VAL A 100 -0.56 11.43 -12.16
CA VAL A 100 -1.19 11.79 -10.88
C VAL A 100 -0.94 13.24 -10.48
N LYS A 101 0.12 13.90 -10.97
CA LYS A 101 0.27 15.34 -10.78
C LYS A 101 -0.75 16.14 -11.59
N LEU A 102 -1.10 15.67 -12.80
CA LEU A 102 -2.13 16.28 -13.65
C LEU A 102 -3.53 16.07 -13.06
N ASP A 103 -3.83 14.84 -12.65
CA ASP A 103 -5.05 14.46 -11.96
C ASP A 103 -4.74 13.69 -10.66
N PRO A 104 -4.64 14.39 -9.52
CA PRO A 104 -4.38 13.76 -8.22
C PRO A 104 -5.50 12.85 -7.74
N TYR A 105 -6.66 12.86 -8.40
CA TYR A 105 -7.78 11.99 -8.09
C TYR A 105 -7.80 10.71 -8.93
N ASN A 106 -6.84 10.51 -9.84
CA ASN A 106 -6.74 9.25 -10.57
C ASN A 106 -6.28 8.10 -9.65
N MET A 107 -7.20 7.18 -9.34
CA MET A 107 -6.96 6.03 -8.45
C MET A 107 -5.94 5.05 -9.04
N ASP A 108 -6.08 4.72 -10.32
CA ASP A 108 -5.28 3.71 -11.00
C ASP A 108 -3.79 4.03 -10.95
N GLY A 109 -3.44 5.31 -11.08
CA GLY A 109 -2.06 5.77 -10.98
C GLY A 109 -1.41 5.39 -9.66
N TYR A 110 -2.08 5.61 -8.52
CA TYR A 110 -1.53 5.26 -7.21
C TYR A 110 -1.45 3.75 -7.00
N TYR A 111 -2.52 3.02 -7.33
CA TYR A 111 -2.59 1.57 -7.05
C TYR A 111 -1.63 0.79 -7.93
N PHE A 112 -1.54 1.18 -9.20
CA PHE A 112 -0.61 0.57 -10.13
C PHE A 112 0.84 0.93 -9.80
N ALA A 113 1.13 2.19 -9.44
CA ALA A 113 2.46 2.57 -8.95
C ALA A 113 2.84 1.77 -7.70
N GLN A 114 1.93 1.62 -6.74
CA GLN A 114 2.16 0.83 -5.55
C GLN A 114 2.55 -0.61 -5.91
N ALA A 115 1.81 -1.26 -6.81
CA ALA A 115 2.09 -2.62 -7.23
C ALA A 115 3.51 -2.75 -7.83
N ILE A 116 3.84 -1.91 -8.82
CA ILE A 116 5.13 -2.04 -9.53
C ILE A 116 6.30 -1.54 -8.69
N LEU A 117 6.18 -0.39 -8.01
CA LEU A 117 7.30 0.24 -7.32
C LEU A 117 7.68 -0.55 -6.08
N ALA A 118 6.70 -1.09 -5.35
CA ALA A 118 6.97 -1.88 -4.16
C ALA A 118 7.47 -3.29 -4.50
N TRP A 119 6.75 -4.03 -5.34
CA TRP A 119 7.02 -5.45 -5.56
C TRP A 119 8.06 -5.72 -6.66
N ASP A 120 7.97 -5.02 -7.79
CA ASP A 120 8.85 -5.34 -8.92
C ASP A 120 10.20 -4.62 -8.84
N VAL A 121 10.21 -3.38 -8.32
CA VAL A 121 11.42 -2.53 -8.30
C VAL A 121 12.05 -2.43 -6.90
N GLY A 122 11.29 -2.67 -5.83
CA GLY A 122 11.76 -2.50 -4.45
C GLY A 122 12.02 -1.03 -4.07
N LYS A 123 11.38 -0.06 -4.74
CA LYS A 123 11.48 1.39 -4.45
C LYS A 123 10.37 1.84 -3.51
N ILE A 124 10.40 1.29 -2.29
CA ILE A 124 9.35 1.49 -1.28
C ILE A 124 9.17 2.97 -0.91
N ASP A 125 10.25 3.72 -0.72
CA ASP A 125 10.18 5.15 -0.38
C ASP A 125 9.51 5.98 -1.47
N VAL A 126 9.74 5.62 -2.74
CA VAL A 126 9.12 6.30 -3.89
C VAL A 126 7.63 5.97 -3.96
N ALA A 127 7.25 4.72 -3.68
CA ALA A 127 5.84 4.32 -3.58
C ALA A 127 5.14 5.08 -2.44
N ASN A 128 5.71 5.08 -1.24
CA ASN A 128 5.15 5.75 -0.07
C ASN A 128 5.03 7.27 -0.28
N ALA A 129 6.05 7.92 -0.86
CA ALA A 129 5.97 9.36 -1.17
C ALA A 129 4.83 9.68 -2.17
N LEU A 130 4.57 8.79 -3.12
CA LEU A 130 3.45 8.95 -4.06
C LEU A 130 2.09 8.73 -3.37
N LEU A 131 1.98 7.75 -2.49
CA LEU A 131 0.77 7.50 -1.68
C LEU A 131 0.49 8.68 -0.73
N ASP A 132 1.51 9.20 -0.07
CA ASP A 132 1.43 10.41 0.77
C ASP A 132 0.98 11.63 -0.02
N TYR A 133 1.48 11.78 -1.25
CA TYR A 133 1.00 12.80 -2.16
C TYR A 133 -0.50 12.62 -2.44
N GLY A 134 -0.94 11.40 -2.77
CA GLY A 134 -2.34 11.09 -3.03
C GLY A 134 -3.27 11.36 -1.84
N MET A 135 -2.82 11.06 -0.62
CA MET A 135 -3.60 11.29 0.61
C MET A 135 -3.90 12.78 0.88
N LYS A 136 -3.16 13.72 0.28
CA LYS A 136 -3.46 15.15 0.36
C LYS A 136 -4.71 15.54 -0.43
N PHE A 137 -5.09 14.75 -1.43
CA PHE A 137 -6.21 15.04 -2.33
C PHE A 137 -7.35 14.04 -2.13
N ARG A 138 -7.04 12.75 -2.11
CA ARG A 138 -7.99 11.64 -1.97
C ARG A 138 -8.25 11.34 -0.49
N ASN A 139 -8.85 12.30 0.21
CA ASN A 139 -9.04 12.23 1.66
C ASN A 139 -10.05 11.16 2.14
N TRP A 140 -10.74 10.48 1.23
CA TRP A 140 -11.68 9.39 1.49
C TRP A 140 -11.10 8.00 1.17
N ASP A 141 -9.98 7.93 0.46
CA ASP A 141 -9.46 6.68 -0.08
C ASP A 141 -8.60 5.98 0.96
N PHE A 142 -9.21 5.05 1.70
CA PHE A 142 -8.52 4.25 2.72
C PHE A 142 -7.43 3.33 2.14
N GLN A 143 -7.42 3.05 0.83
CA GLN A 143 -6.42 2.14 0.27
C GLN A 143 -5.03 2.77 0.24
N LEU A 144 -4.94 4.10 0.09
CA LEU A 144 -3.65 4.80 0.11
C LEU A 144 -2.92 4.62 1.46
N PRO A 145 -3.54 4.95 2.62
CA PRO A 145 -2.91 4.67 3.91
C PRO A 145 -2.78 3.17 4.17
N TYR A 146 -3.70 2.31 3.70
CA TYR A 146 -3.52 0.86 3.80
C TYR A 146 -2.22 0.39 3.13
N PHE A 147 -1.96 0.80 1.89
CA PHE A 147 -0.75 0.42 1.16
C PHE A 147 0.51 1.01 1.79
N ALA A 148 0.46 2.27 2.24
CA ALA A 148 1.59 2.89 2.94
C ALA A 148 1.89 2.15 4.26
N GLY A 149 0.85 1.82 5.03
CA GLY A 149 0.99 1.05 6.26
C GLY A 149 1.52 -0.36 6.04
N PHE A 150 1.04 -1.04 4.99
CA PHE A 150 1.58 -2.33 4.56
C PHE A 150 3.05 -2.21 4.20
N ASN A 151 3.44 -1.20 3.42
CA ASN A 151 4.82 -1.00 3.02
C ASN A 151 5.75 -0.78 4.22
N CYS A 152 5.33 0.07 5.16
CA CYS A 152 6.08 0.32 6.39
C CYS A 152 6.25 -0.97 7.21
N ALA A 153 5.18 -1.75 7.39
CA ALA A 153 5.25 -2.96 8.20
C ALA A 153 6.02 -4.10 7.53
N TYR A 154 5.78 -4.34 6.24
CA TYR A 154 6.25 -5.53 5.54
C TYR A 154 7.65 -5.35 4.94
N PHE A 155 7.93 -4.21 4.31
CA PHE A 155 9.21 -3.99 3.62
C PHE A 155 10.24 -3.23 4.46
N GLN A 156 9.79 -2.33 5.34
CA GLN A 156 10.67 -1.44 6.08
C GLN A 156 10.81 -1.81 7.57
N GLU A 157 9.94 -2.70 8.08
CA GLU A 157 9.80 -3.02 9.51
C GLU A 157 9.59 -1.76 10.41
N ASP A 158 9.07 -0.68 9.82
CA ASP A 158 8.72 0.56 10.50
C ASP A 158 7.30 0.44 11.07
N TYR A 159 7.19 -0.29 12.18
CA TYR A 159 5.90 -0.55 12.82
C TYR A 159 5.25 0.72 13.39
N ALA A 160 6.04 1.72 13.79
CA ALA A 160 5.52 2.97 14.32
C ALA A 160 4.75 3.76 13.24
N ASN A 161 5.32 3.89 12.03
CA ASN A 161 4.60 4.54 10.93
C ASN A 161 3.52 3.64 10.35
N ALA A 162 3.71 2.31 10.32
CA ALA A 162 2.65 1.38 9.93
C ALA A 162 1.38 1.58 10.77
N ALA A 163 1.52 1.69 12.09
CA ALA A 163 0.41 1.95 12.99
C ALA A 163 -0.35 3.23 12.64
N LYS A 164 0.36 4.35 12.38
CA LYS A 164 -0.26 5.63 12.00
C LYS A 164 -1.08 5.51 10.72
N TYR A 165 -0.53 4.84 9.71
CA TYR A 165 -1.21 4.64 8.44
C TYR A 165 -2.41 3.70 8.58
N PHE A 166 -2.30 2.58 9.30
CA PHE A 166 -3.44 1.71 9.56
C PHE A 166 -4.52 2.40 10.40
N GLN A 167 -4.14 3.27 11.34
CA GLN A 167 -5.10 4.07 12.09
C GLN A 167 -5.89 4.96 11.13
N ARG A 168 -5.18 5.65 10.22
CA ARG A 168 -5.82 6.47 9.20
C ARG A 168 -6.74 5.66 8.28
N ALA A 169 -6.33 4.46 7.88
CA ALA A 169 -7.17 3.56 7.08
C ALA A 169 -8.43 3.12 7.85
N ALA A 170 -8.31 2.88 9.17
CA ALA A 170 -9.44 2.54 10.04
C ALA A 170 -10.43 3.71 10.14
N GLU A 171 -9.95 4.94 10.37
CA GLU A 171 -10.77 6.15 10.43
C GLU A 171 -11.57 6.37 9.14
N LEU A 172 -10.97 6.10 7.98
CA LEU A 172 -11.60 6.33 6.67
C LEU A 172 -12.59 5.24 6.27
N SER A 173 -12.31 3.98 6.62
CA SER A 173 -13.12 2.84 6.19
C SER A 173 -14.13 2.35 7.23
N GLY A 174 -13.91 2.66 8.51
CA GLY A 174 -14.63 2.03 9.61
C GLY A 174 -14.37 0.52 9.75
N ASN A 175 -13.33 -0.01 9.11
CA ASN A 175 -13.04 -1.44 9.09
C ASN A 175 -12.21 -1.88 10.31
N ASP A 176 -12.76 -2.79 11.11
CA ASP A 176 -12.16 -3.31 12.34
C ASP A 176 -10.84 -4.06 12.11
N LEU A 177 -10.58 -4.55 10.88
CA LEU A 177 -9.30 -5.13 10.53
C LEU A 177 -8.17 -4.11 10.70
N PHE A 178 -8.37 -2.87 10.25
CA PHE A 178 -7.35 -1.83 10.36
C PHE A 178 -7.19 -1.33 11.79
N VAL A 179 -8.27 -1.34 12.59
CA VAL A 179 -8.18 -1.13 14.04
C VAL A 179 -7.29 -2.20 14.69
N SER A 180 -7.55 -3.46 14.36
CA SER A 180 -6.75 -4.60 14.82
C SER A 180 -5.27 -4.48 14.41
N LEU A 181 -4.98 -4.07 13.18
CA LEU A 181 -3.62 -3.86 12.68
C LEU A 181 -2.92 -2.67 13.36
N THR A 182 -3.64 -1.58 13.61
CA THR A 182 -3.13 -0.42 14.36
C THR A 182 -2.66 -0.84 15.74
N GLY A 183 -3.50 -1.54 16.50
CA GLY A 183 -3.15 -2.04 17.84
C GLY A 183 -1.94 -2.99 17.79
N ARG A 184 -1.88 -3.90 16.81
CA ARG A 184 -0.73 -4.79 16.61
C ARG A 184 0.56 -4.00 16.41
N TYR A 185 0.58 -3.06 15.46
CA TYR A 185 1.82 -2.36 15.12
C TYR A 185 2.25 -1.32 16.17
N LEU A 186 1.30 -0.75 16.93
CA LEU A 186 1.64 0.02 18.13
C LEU A 186 2.42 -0.87 19.13
N GLN A 187 1.95 -2.08 19.41
CA GLN A 187 2.64 -3.00 20.31
C GLN A 187 3.99 -3.49 19.74
N GLU A 188 4.05 -3.89 18.46
CA GLU A 188 5.32 -4.33 17.83
C GLU A 188 6.38 -3.21 17.77
N SER A 189 5.95 -1.94 17.78
CA SER A 189 6.83 -0.76 17.88
C SER A 189 7.28 -0.42 19.30
N GLY A 190 6.89 -1.23 20.30
CA GLY A 190 7.19 -0.98 21.72
C GLY A 190 6.28 0.05 22.39
N GLN A 191 5.25 0.55 21.70
CA GLN A 191 4.28 1.51 22.23
C GLN A 191 3.07 0.78 22.83
N THR A 192 3.31 -0.23 23.69
CA THR A 192 2.26 -1.09 24.27
C THR A 192 1.19 -0.29 25.02
N ASN A 193 1.58 0.77 25.74
CA ASN A 193 0.61 1.67 26.41
C ASN A 193 -0.34 2.33 25.40
N LEU A 194 0.17 2.86 24.29
CA LEU A 194 -0.68 3.47 23.26
C LEU A 194 -1.58 2.41 22.59
N ALA A 195 -1.08 1.19 22.40
CA ALA A 195 -1.89 0.08 21.88
C ALA A 195 -3.08 -0.23 22.81
N ILE A 196 -2.85 -0.23 24.13
CA ILE A 196 -3.86 -0.43 25.17
C ILE A 196 -4.90 0.70 25.11
N ASP A 197 -4.45 1.97 25.13
CA ASP A 197 -5.34 3.12 25.12
C ASP A 197 -6.20 3.16 23.85
N TYR A 198 -5.59 2.91 22.70
CA TYR A 198 -6.27 2.84 21.42
C TYR A 198 -7.34 1.73 21.39
N LEU A 199 -6.99 0.49 21.74
CA LEU A 199 -7.95 -0.62 21.74
C LEU A 199 -9.05 -0.44 22.78
N ALA A 200 -8.76 0.19 23.93
CA ALA A 200 -9.77 0.50 24.93
C ALA A 200 -10.81 1.50 24.39
N ALA A 201 -10.37 2.54 23.67
CA ALA A 201 -11.27 3.48 23.01
C ALA A 201 -12.12 2.78 21.94
N MET A 202 -11.49 1.99 21.07
CA MET A 202 -12.19 1.29 19.98
C MET A 202 -13.19 0.24 20.50
N ALA A 203 -12.85 -0.49 21.57
CA ALA A 203 -13.78 -1.42 22.22
C ALA A 203 -15.01 -0.69 22.80
N LYS A 204 -14.83 0.50 23.36
CA LYS A 204 -15.93 1.31 23.90
C LYS A 204 -16.88 1.79 22.80
N GLU A 205 -16.35 2.13 21.63
CA GLU A 205 -17.12 2.64 20.49
C GLU A 205 -17.74 1.53 19.62
N ALA A 206 -17.18 0.33 19.65
CA ALA A 206 -17.65 -0.81 18.87
C ALA A 206 -19.12 -1.14 19.17
N ARG A 207 -19.96 -1.11 18.13
CA ARG A 207 -21.41 -1.42 18.23
C ARG A 207 -21.67 -2.93 18.25
N ASN A 208 -20.94 -3.67 17.41
CA ASN A 208 -21.06 -5.12 17.33
C ASN A 208 -20.38 -5.77 18.56
N PRO A 209 -21.09 -6.61 19.32
CA PRO A 209 -20.53 -7.26 20.50
C PRO A 209 -19.34 -8.18 20.19
N ASP A 210 -19.30 -8.86 19.05
CA ASP A 210 -18.19 -9.75 18.68
C ASP A 210 -16.90 -8.97 18.40
N ILE A 211 -17.02 -7.82 17.73
CA ILE A 211 -15.91 -6.90 17.49
C ILE A 211 -15.41 -6.31 18.81
N ARG A 212 -16.34 -5.87 19.68
CA ARG A 212 -16.00 -5.39 21.02
C ARG A 212 -15.23 -6.45 21.82
N ASN A 213 -15.72 -7.69 21.83
CA ASN A 213 -15.08 -8.81 22.54
C ASN A 213 -13.70 -9.12 21.94
N SER A 214 -13.55 -9.06 20.62
CA SER A 214 -12.26 -9.22 19.95
C SER A 214 -11.23 -8.16 20.39
N PHE A 215 -11.64 -6.89 20.47
CA PHE A 215 -10.79 -5.82 20.97
C PHE A 215 -10.48 -5.95 22.47
N GLN A 216 -11.45 -6.35 23.28
CA GLN A 216 -11.24 -6.60 24.71
C GLN A 216 -10.25 -7.75 24.96
N LEU A 217 -10.37 -8.85 24.21
CA LEU A 217 -9.44 -9.97 24.29
C LEU A 217 -8.00 -9.54 23.99
N ARG A 218 -7.82 -8.74 22.93
CA ARG A 218 -6.48 -8.21 22.60
C ARG A 218 -5.98 -7.21 23.63
N LEU A 219 -6.85 -6.33 24.13
CA LEU A 219 -6.55 -5.37 25.18
C LEU A 219 -6.05 -6.08 26.45
N GLU A 220 -6.72 -7.16 26.85
CA GLU A 220 -6.29 -7.98 27.99
C GLU A 220 -4.92 -8.61 27.75
N ALA A 221 -4.67 -9.15 26.55
CA ALA A 221 -3.37 -9.71 26.22
C ALA A 221 -2.25 -8.64 26.30
N PHE A 222 -2.49 -7.43 25.79
CA PHE A 222 -1.52 -6.33 25.88
C PHE A 222 -1.30 -5.82 27.30
N ARG A 223 -2.32 -5.85 28.17
CA ARG A 223 -2.13 -5.56 29.60
C ARG A 223 -1.20 -6.57 30.27
N GLN A 224 -1.26 -7.84 29.86
CA GLN A 224 -0.34 -8.87 30.38
C GLN A 224 1.08 -8.63 29.84
N VAL A 225 1.22 -8.30 28.56
CA VAL A 225 2.52 -7.89 27.97
C VAL A 225 3.12 -6.73 28.75
N LEU A 226 2.35 -5.65 28.98
CA LEU A 226 2.82 -4.47 29.68
C LEU A 226 3.33 -4.78 31.10
N LYS A 227 2.66 -5.66 31.84
CA LYS A 227 3.12 -6.08 33.18
C LYS A 227 4.50 -6.71 33.13
N VAL A 228 4.74 -7.57 32.13
CA VAL A 228 6.05 -8.21 31.95
C VAL A 228 7.09 -7.21 31.49
N GLU A 229 6.74 -6.30 30.57
CA GLU A 229 7.63 -5.22 30.13
C GLU A 229 8.07 -4.34 31.30
N GLN A 230 7.15 -3.97 32.19
CA GLN A 230 7.46 -3.20 33.40
C GLN A 230 8.37 -3.99 34.37
N ALA A 231 8.12 -5.28 34.56
CA ALA A 231 8.98 -6.13 35.38
C ALA A 231 10.39 -6.27 34.77
N ARG A 232 10.48 -6.47 33.45
CA ARG A 232 11.73 -6.50 32.68
C ARG A 232 12.50 -5.19 32.85
N ASP A 233 11.83 -4.05 32.66
CA ASP A 233 12.47 -2.74 32.73
C ASP A 233 12.97 -2.42 34.14
N GLY A 234 12.20 -2.80 35.17
CA GLY A 234 12.63 -2.76 36.57
C GLY A 234 13.86 -3.63 36.83
N PHE A 235 13.88 -4.86 36.31
CA PHE A 235 15.03 -5.75 36.42
C PHE A 235 16.27 -5.16 35.74
N VAL A 236 16.14 -4.63 34.53
CA VAL A 236 17.24 -3.99 33.80
C VAL A 236 17.78 -2.79 34.57
N ALA A 237 16.92 -1.97 35.17
CA ALA A 237 17.32 -0.81 35.94
C ALA A 237 18.16 -1.16 37.19
N VAL A 238 17.91 -2.32 37.81
CA VAL A 238 18.63 -2.78 39.01
C VAL A 238 19.87 -3.61 38.66
N ASN A 239 19.76 -4.51 37.69
CA ASN A 239 20.79 -5.51 37.39
C ASN A 239 21.70 -5.12 36.20
N GLY A 240 21.34 -4.10 35.42
CA GLY A 240 22.12 -3.64 34.27
C GLY A 240 22.16 -4.61 33.09
N ARG A 241 21.33 -5.65 33.09
CA ARG A 241 21.21 -6.64 32.01
C ARG A 241 19.76 -7.04 31.79
N LEU A 242 19.45 -7.58 30.61
CA LEU A 242 18.16 -8.22 30.37
C LEU A 242 18.02 -9.50 31.22
N PRO A 243 16.79 -9.81 31.67
CA PRO A 243 16.50 -11.13 32.21
C PRO A 243 16.62 -12.19 31.11
N VAL A 244 16.95 -13.43 31.46
CA VAL A 244 17.07 -14.54 30.49
C VAL A 244 15.71 -15.18 30.17
N SER A 245 14.73 -15.03 31.06
CA SER A 245 13.38 -15.55 30.89
C SER A 245 12.37 -14.80 31.77
N ILE A 246 11.08 -15.02 31.51
CA ILE A 246 10.01 -14.53 32.39
C ILE A 246 10.05 -15.23 33.76
N ASP A 247 10.50 -16.49 33.82
CA ASP A 247 10.68 -17.20 35.10
C ASP A 247 11.75 -16.57 35.98
N GLU A 248 12.82 -16.00 35.40
CA GLU A 248 13.81 -15.25 36.18
C GLU A 248 13.15 -14.05 36.88
N LEU A 249 12.27 -13.32 36.19
CA LEU A 249 11.54 -12.19 36.76
C LEU A 249 10.64 -12.63 37.93
N LEU A 250 10.07 -13.84 37.87
CA LEU A 250 9.29 -14.41 38.96
C LEU A 250 10.17 -14.78 40.15
N VAL A 251 11.27 -15.50 39.93
CA VAL A 251 12.19 -15.97 40.99
C VAL A 251 12.87 -14.79 41.70
N THR A 252 13.20 -13.75 40.95
CA THR A 252 13.86 -12.54 41.48
C THR A 252 12.87 -11.53 42.08
N GLY A 253 11.57 -11.80 42.01
CA GLY A 253 10.52 -11.00 42.66
C GLY A 253 10.12 -9.73 41.91
N PHE A 254 10.61 -9.50 40.69
CA PHE A 254 10.17 -8.38 39.83
C PHE A 254 8.77 -8.63 39.25
N LEU A 255 8.36 -9.90 39.17
CA LEU A 255 7.04 -10.31 38.71
C LEU A 255 6.35 -11.14 39.81
N VAL A 256 5.10 -10.80 40.14
CA VAL A 256 4.35 -11.45 41.24
C VAL A 256 3.79 -12.82 40.83
N SER A 257 3.33 -12.93 39.59
CA SER A 257 2.75 -14.16 39.04
C SER A 257 2.96 -14.22 37.54
N LEU A 258 2.97 -15.45 36.99
CA LEU A 258 3.10 -15.63 35.55
C LEU A 258 1.87 -15.05 34.83
N PRO A 259 2.08 -14.22 33.79
CA PRO A 259 0.98 -13.69 32.98
C PRO A 259 0.28 -14.83 32.24
N GLN A 260 -1.05 -14.78 32.21
CA GLN A 260 -1.85 -15.71 31.42
C GLN A 260 -2.18 -15.07 30.07
N ASP A 261 -1.93 -15.77 28.97
CA ASP A 261 -2.33 -15.32 27.65
C ASP A 261 -3.82 -15.63 27.41
N PRO A 262 -4.68 -14.62 27.22
CA PRO A 262 -6.11 -14.83 26.93
C PRO A 262 -6.37 -15.67 25.67
N TYR A 263 -5.41 -15.75 24.75
CA TYR A 263 -5.49 -16.59 23.54
C TYR A 263 -5.09 -18.06 23.78
N GLY A 264 -4.70 -18.43 25.01
CA GLY A 264 -4.31 -19.80 25.38
C GLY A 264 -2.86 -20.16 25.04
N GLY A 265 -2.00 -19.16 24.83
CA GLY A 265 -0.56 -19.33 24.69
C GLY A 265 0.21 -19.17 26.00
N THR A 266 1.52 -19.04 25.87
CA THR A 266 2.47 -18.75 26.95
C THR A 266 3.36 -17.61 26.52
N PHE A 267 3.53 -16.63 27.41
CA PHE A 267 4.44 -15.52 27.17
C PHE A 267 5.90 -15.96 27.31
N PHE A 268 6.77 -15.37 26.51
CA PHE A 268 8.22 -15.56 26.57
C PHE A 268 8.93 -14.26 26.20
N LEU A 269 10.20 -14.19 26.58
CA LEU A 269 11.09 -13.07 26.31
C LEU A 269 12.03 -13.44 25.16
N GLU A 270 12.12 -12.57 24.15
CA GLU A 270 13.09 -12.70 23.06
C GLU A 270 14.44 -12.09 23.41
N ALA A 271 15.47 -12.43 22.62
CA ALA A 271 16.84 -11.96 22.83
C ALA A 271 16.98 -10.43 22.72
N ASP A 272 16.11 -9.76 21.98
CA ASP A 272 16.04 -8.30 21.86
C ASP A 272 15.27 -7.65 23.03
N GLY A 273 14.79 -8.45 23.99
CA GLY A 273 14.02 -8.00 25.13
C GLY A 273 12.52 -7.88 24.87
N LYS A 274 12.01 -8.16 23.65
CA LYS A 274 10.57 -8.09 23.37
C LYS A 274 9.81 -9.24 24.02
N ILE A 275 8.58 -8.95 24.45
CA ILE A 275 7.67 -9.96 24.99
C ILE A 275 6.78 -10.48 23.87
N ARG A 276 6.79 -11.79 23.66
CA ARG A 276 5.94 -12.48 22.69
C ARG A 276 5.11 -13.57 23.36
N THR A 277 4.13 -14.09 22.64
CA THR A 277 3.34 -15.25 23.04
C THR A 277 3.31 -16.32 21.95
N THR A 278 3.29 -17.59 22.37
CA THR A 278 3.16 -18.73 21.47
C THR A 278 1.85 -18.77 20.67
N SER A 279 0.79 -18.06 21.13
CA SER A 279 -0.46 -17.92 20.39
C SER A 279 -0.39 -16.93 19.22
N LYS A 280 0.66 -16.08 19.19
CA LYS A 280 0.78 -14.93 18.26
C LYS A 280 -0.43 -13.99 18.29
N PHE A 281 -1.08 -13.87 19.47
CA PHE A 281 -2.30 -13.08 19.67
C PHE A 281 -3.43 -13.44 18.70
N ALA A 282 -3.56 -14.74 18.42
CA ALA A 282 -4.56 -15.30 17.54
C ALA A 282 -5.21 -16.54 18.17
N LEU A 283 -6.53 -16.66 18.04
CA LEU A 283 -7.26 -17.86 18.44
C LEU A 283 -6.86 -19.02 17.53
N LYS A 284 -6.66 -20.21 18.10
CA LYS A 284 -6.47 -21.44 17.29
C LYS A 284 -7.73 -21.66 16.44
N ARG A 285 -7.56 -21.79 15.12
CA ARG A 285 -8.65 -22.25 14.25
C ARG A 285 -8.95 -23.71 14.62
N THR A 286 -10.09 -23.96 15.23
CA THR A 286 -10.65 -25.31 15.28
C THR A 286 -10.95 -25.73 13.84
N PRO A 287 -10.52 -26.90 13.36
CA PRO A 287 -10.97 -27.39 12.06
C PRO A 287 -12.49 -27.51 12.13
N THR A 288 -13.21 -26.65 11.42
CA THR A 288 -14.61 -26.92 11.13
C THR A 288 -14.63 -28.21 10.34
N SER A 289 -15.27 -29.24 10.90
CA SER A 289 -15.68 -30.41 10.14
C SER A 289 -16.49 -29.91 8.95
N SER A 290 -15.86 -29.89 7.78
CA SER A 290 -16.56 -29.72 6.52
C SER A 290 -17.54 -30.89 6.43
N GLY A 291 -18.81 -30.58 6.68
CA GLY A 291 -19.90 -31.44 6.27
C GLY A 291 -19.77 -31.69 4.78
N GLU A 292 -19.89 -32.96 4.42
CA GLU A 292 -20.02 -33.47 3.07
C GLU A 292 -21.14 -32.78 2.29
#